data_AF-A0A4S3KIS1-F1
#
_entry.id   AF-A0A4S3KIS1-F1
#
_cell.length_a   1.000
_cell.length_b   1.000
_cell.length_c   1.000
_cell.angle_alpha   90.00
_cell.angle_beta   90.00
_cell.angle_gamma   90.00
#
_symmetry.space_group_name_H-M   'P 1'
#
loop_
_entity.id
_entity.type
_entity.pdbx_description
1 polymer ?
#
loop_
_entity_poly.entity_id
_entity_poly.type
_entity_poly.pdbx_seq_one_letter_code
_entity_poly.pdbx_strand_id
1 'polypeptide(L)'
;MSFFEPSTVISLAAIVVMLVCLAQVLRLGKSVPGGIVGRTWKQLTGLVVLFTIGYLLTPFFPLLPQAIVNPLVSLIFLFGAVYVLITVRLIHRVISELAG
;
A
#
# COMPACT_ATOMS: atom_id res chain seq x y z
N MET A 1 -32.03 -1.66 10.37
CA MET A 1 -31.23 -0.88 9.41
C MET A 1 -30.17 -0.12 10.22
N SER A 2 -29.05 -0.77 10.54
CA SER A 2 -27.95 -0.19 11.33
C SER A 2 -26.98 0.50 10.37
N PHE A 3 -27.16 1.80 10.16
CA PHE A 3 -26.44 2.56 9.13
C PHE A 3 -24.95 2.84 9.44
N PHE A 4 -24.40 2.40 10.58
CA PHE A 4 -23.02 2.67 10.95
C PHE A 4 -22.43 1.54 11.81
N GLU A 5 -22.06 0.42 11.18
CA GLU A 5 -21.11 -0.48 11.84
C GLU A 5 -19.72 0.18 11.81
N PRO A 6 -19.01 0.30 12.94
CA PRO A 6 -17.68 0.90 12.98
C PRO A 6 -16.70 0.26 11.98
N SER A 7 -16.86 -1.03 11.73
CA SER A 7 -16.11 -1.80 10.72
C SER A 7 -16.25 -1.21 9.31
N THR A 8 -17.48 -0.90 8.87
CA THR A 8 -17.74 -0.33 7.54
C THR A 8 -17.10 1.04 7.38
N VAL A 9 -17.16 1.88 8.42
CA VAL A 9 -16.55 3.22 8.41
C VAL A 9 -15.04 3.12 8.30
N ILE A 10 -14.41 2.21 9.07
CA ILE A 10 -12.96 1.97 9.02
C ILE A 10 -12.55 1.45 7.64
N SER A 11 -13.27 0.50 7.06
CA SER A 11 -12.99 -0.02 5.72
C SER A 11 -13.06 1.08 4.65
N LEU A 12 -14.10 1.92 4.69
CA LEU A 12 -14.25 3.04 3.75
C LEU A 12 -13.11 4.05 3.91
N ALA A 13 -12.78 4.43 5.15
CA ALA A 13 -11.66 5.32 5.43
C ALA A 13 -10.33 4.76 4.92
N ALA A 14 -10.09 3.46 5.13
CA ALA A 14 -8.87 2.80 4.67
C ALA A 14 -8.76 2.80 3.13
N ILE A 15 -9.86 2.57 2.41
CA ILE A 15 -9.92 2.70 0.94
C ILE A 15 -9.56 4.12 0.50
N VAL A 16 -10.16 5.13 1.14
CA VAL A 16 -9.87 6.55 0.82
C VAL A 16 -8.40 6.87 1.03
N VAL A 17 -7.83 6.49 2.17
CA VAL A 17 -6.40 6.70 2.47
C VAL A 17 -5.51 6.02 1.44
N MET A 18 -5.86 4.79 1.04
CA MET A 18 -5.09 4.05 0.04
C MET A 18 -5.15 4.70 -1.36
N LEU A 19 -6.31 5.21 -1.76
CA LEU A 19 -6.46 5.96 -3.01
C LEU A 19 -5.64 7.26 -3.00
N VAL A 20 -5.62 7.98 -1.87
CA VAL A 20 -4.76 9.15 -1.68
C VAL A 20 -3.29 8.76 -1.79
N CYS A 21 -2.88 7.66 -1.15
CA CYS A 21 -1.51 7.14 -1.23
C CYS A 21 -1.11 6.80 -2.67
N LEU A 22 -1.99 6.12 -3.41
CA LEU A 22 -1.77 5.80 -4.82
C LEU A 22 -1.61 7.08 -5.66
N ALA A 23 -2.51 8.05 -5.50
CA ALA A 23 -2.41 9.32 -6.21
C ALA A 23 -1.08 10.05 -5.92
N GLN A 24 -0.67 10.06 -4.64
CA GLN A 24 0.60 10.66 -4.23
C GLN A 24 1.79 9.94 -4.84
N VAL A 25 1.85 8.60 -4.77
CA VAL A 25 3.02 7.84 -5.25
C VAL A 25 3.19 7.98 -6.76
N LEU A 26 2.08 8.04 -7.51
CA LEU A 26 2.07 8.26 -8.95
C LEU A 26 2.47 9.71 -9.31
N ARG A 27 1.99 10.70 -8.55
CA ARG A 27 2.32 12.12 -8.79
C ARG A 27 3.78 12.41 -8.47
N LEU A 28 4.24 11.98 -7.29
CA LEU A 28 5.61 12.18 -6.81
C LEU A 28 6.63 11.38 -7.63
N GLY A 29 6.24 10.24 -8.21
CA GLY A 29 7.13 9.47 -9.08
C GLY A 29 7.68 10.25 -10.28
N LYS A 30 7.02 11.34 -10.70
CA LYS A 30 7.49 12.23 -11.76
C LYS A 30 8.62 13.16 -11.30
N SER A 31 8.72 13.45 -10.00
CA SER A 31 9.73 14.31 -9.40
C SER A 31 10.89 13.55 -8.76
N VAL A 32 10.81 12.22 -8.66
CA VAL A 32 11.86 11.40 -8.03
C VAL A 32 13.07 11.31 -8.96
N PRO A 33 14.28 11.63 -8.47
CA PRO A 33 15.50 11.51 -9.25
C PRO A 33 15.68 10.11 -9.84
N GLY A 34 16.27 10.05 -11.05
CA GLY A 34 16.67 8.79 -11.67
C GLY A 34 17.71 8.02 -10.85
N GLY A 35 18.03 6.80 -11.27
CA GLY A 35 19.01 5.94 -10.59
C GLY A 35 18.37 4.97 -9.60
N ILE A 36 19.09 4.64 -8.52
CA ILE A 36 18.67 3.56 -7.60
C ILE A 36 17.41 3.98 -6.81
N VAL A 37 17.31 5.25 -6.41
CA VAL A 37 16.13 5.83 -5.73
C VAL A 37 14.88 5.70 -6.61
N GLY A 38 14.95 6.08 -7.88
CA GLY A 38 13.84 5.93 -8.83
C GLY A 38 13.44 4.46 -9.10
N ARG A 39 14.40 3.53 -9.12
CA ARG A 39 14.09 2.08 -9.25
C ARG A 39 13.34 1.56 -8.02
N THR A 40 13.79 1.92 -6.82
CA THR A 40 13.11 1.58 -5.57
C THR A 40 11.72 2.22 -5.50
N TRP A 41 11.56 3.45 -5.99
CA TRP A 41 10.26 4.11 -6.08
C TRP A 41 9.26 3.37 -6.96
N LYS A 42 9.70 2.81 -8.10
CA LYS A 42 8.84 1.96 -8.95
C LYS A 42 8.40 0.70 -8.22
N GLN A 43 9.28 0.08 -7.42
CA GLN A 43 8.92 -1.08 -6.60
C GLN A 43 7.88 -0.72 -5.53
N LEU A 44 8.06 0.41 -4.83
CA LEU A 44 7.08 0.93 -3.87
C LEU A 44 5.74 1.24 -4.54
N THR A 45 5.75 1.88 -5.72
CA THR A 45 4.55 2.16 -6.52
C THR A 45 3.79 0.88 -6.85
N GLY A 46 4.50 -0.18 -7.28
CA GLY A 46 3.89 -1.49 -7.54
C GLY A 46 3.21 -2.10 -6.31
N LEU A 47 3.85 -2.01 -5.15
CA LEU A 47 3.28 -2.48 -3.88
C LEU A 47 2.06 -1.66 -3.45
N VAL A 48 2.09 -0.33 -3.62
CA VAL A 48 0.94 0.54 -3.36
C VAL A 48 -0.25 0.21 -4.28
N VAL A 49 0.00 -0.08 -5.56
CA VAL A 49 -1.04 -0.54 -6.49
C VAL A 49 -1.62 -1.87 -6.02
N LEU A 50 -0.78 -2.84 -5.63
CA LEU A 50 -1.21 -4.13 -5.10
C LEU A 50 -2.09 -3.97 -3.87
N PHE A 51 -1.70 -3.12 -2.90
CA PHE A 51 -2.54 -2.84 -1.74
C PHE A 51 -3.84 -2.14 -2.11
N THR A 52 -3.82 -1.19 -3.04
CA THR A 52 -5.03 -0.51 -3.49
C THR A 52 -6.05 -1.51 -4.01
N ILE A 53 -5.62 -2.47 -4.83
CA ILE A 53 -6.49 -3.55 -5.29
C ILE A 53 -7.02 -4.36 -4.10
N GLY A 54 -6.15 -4.75 -3.16
CA GLY A 54 -6.55 -5.45 -1.94
C GLY A 54 -7.63 -4.71 -1.14
N TYR A 55 -7.44 -3.40 -0.90
CA TYR A 55 -8.39 -2.56 -0.17
C TYR A 55 -9.73 -2.41 -0.89
N LEU A 56 -9.71 -2.23 -2.22
CA LEU A 56 -10.93 -2.17 -3.03
C LEU A 56 -11.69 -3.51 -3.04
N LEU A 57 -11.01 -4.63 -2.83
CA LEU A 57 -11.64 -5.94 -2.73
C LEU A 57 -12.23 -6.25 -1.34
N THR A 58 -11.83 -5.53 -0.29
CA THR A 58 -12.30 -5.80 1.09
C THR A 58 -13.82 -5.80 1.27
N PRO A 59 -14.64 -4.95 0.60
CA PRO A 59 -16.10 -5.01 0.72
C PRO A 59 -16.71 -6.30 0.18
N PHE A 60 -15.98 -7.01 -0.70
CA PHE A 60 -16.41 -8.26 -1.31
C PHE A 60 -15.96 -9.50 -0.52
N PHE A 61 -15.07 -9.36 0.47
CA PHE A 61 -14.57 -10.49 1.27
C PHE A 61 -15.69 -11.30 1.96
N PRO A 62 -16.77 -10.69 2.49
CA PRO A 62 -17.89 -11.46 3.06
C PRO A 62 -18.60 -12.38 2.06
N LEU A 63 -18.45 -12.13 0.75
CA LEU A 63 -19.05 -12.92 -0.32
C LEU A 63 -18.15 -14.09 -0.78
N LEU A 64 -16.90 -14.15 -0.31
CA LEU A 64 -15.91 -15.13 -0.74
C LEU A 64 -15.72 -16.24 0.31
N PRO A 65 -15.42 -17.48 -0.10
CA PRO A 65 -15.04 -18.54 0.83
C PRO A 65 -13.80 -18.17 1.63
N GLN A 66 -13.80 -18.47 2.94
CA GLN A 66 -12.68 -18.14 3.83
C GLN A 66 -11.36 -18.78 3.41
N ALA A 67 -11.42 -19.94 2.74
CA ALA A 67 -10.26 -20.63 2.16
C ALA A 67 -9.51 -19.79 1.12
N ILE A 68 -10.17 -18.80 0.50
CA ILE A 68 -9.58 -17.86 -0.47
C ILE A 68 -9.17 -16.56 0.24
N VAL A 69 -9.99 -16.06 1.16
CA VAL A 69 -9.71 -14.81 1.89
C VAL A 69 -8.45 -14.92 2.75
N ASN A 70 -8.29 -16.03 3.48
CA ASN A 70 -7.13 -16.25 4.36
C ASN A 70 -5.77 -16.15 3.64
N PRO A 71 -5.50 -16.91 2.56
CA PRO A 71 -4.23 -16.80 1.86
C PRO A 71 -4.05 -15.42 1.20
N LEU A 72 -5.11 -14.78 0.70
CA LEU A 72 -5.03 -13.42 0.17
C LEU A 72 -4.59 -12.41 1.24
N VAL A 73 -5.19 -12.46 2.42
CA VAL A 73 -4.82 -11.59 3.55
C VAL A 73 -3.37 -11.85 3.97
N SER A 74 -2.95 -13.12 4.10
CA SER A 74 -1.56 -13.48 4.40
C SER A 74 -0.57 -12.96 3.34
N LEU A 75 -0.95 -13.01 2.07
CA LEU A 75 -0.14 -12.45 0.97
C LEU A 75 -0.01 -10.93 1.10
N ILE A 76 -1.11 -10.24 1.42
CA ILE A 76 -1.11 -8.79 1.66
C ILE A 76 -0.20 -8.45 2.86
N PHE A 77 -0.25 -9.22 3.94
CA PHE A 77 0.66 -9.03 5.09
C PHE A 77 2.13 -9.23 4.70
N LEU A 78 2.44 -10.27 3.92
CA LEU A 78 3.79 -10.51 3.41
C LEU A 78 4.30 -9.34 2.57
N PHE A 79 3.49 -8.87 1.60
CA PHE A 79 3.83 -7.69 0.82
C PHE A 79 3.93 -6.44 1.68
N GLY A 80 3.13 -6.33 2.75
CA GLY A 80 3.22 -5.27 3.76
C GLY A 80 4.59 -5.22 4.42
N ALA A 81 5.10 -6.37 4.86
CA ALA A 81 6.45 -6.49 5.43
C ALA A 81 7.53 -6.10 4.41
N VAL A 82 7.39 -6.53 3.15
CA VAL A 82 8.31 -6.14 2.07
C VAL A 82 8.27 -4.63 1.81
N TYR A 83 7.09 -4.02 1.80
CA TYR A 83 6.92 -2.57 1.63
C TYR A 83 7.65 -1.79 2.73
N VAL A 84 7.48 -2.20 3.99
CA VAL A 84 8.15 -1.58 5.14
C VAL A 84 9.67 -1.71 5.01
N LEU A 85 10.17 -2.91 4.68
CA LEU A 85 11.61 -3.16 4.49
C LEU A 85 12.21 -2.24 3.41
N ILE A 86 11.54 -2.12 2.26
CA ILE A 86 12.00 -1.27 1.16
C ILE A 86 11.96 0.21 1.59
N THR A 87 10.90 0.63 2.27
CA THR A 87 10.73 2.01 2.74
C THR A 87 11.83 2.42 3.72
N VAL A 88 12.13 1.57 4.72
CA VAL A 88 13.22 1.83 5.68
C VAL A 88 14.57 1.96 4.97
N ARG A 89 14.87 1.06 4.02
CA ARG A 89 16.11 1.14 3.22
C ARG A 89 16.19 2.40 2.38
N LEU A 90 15.07 2.82 1.80
CA LEU A 90 15.01 4.04 1.00
C LEU A 90 15.25 5.28 1.87
N ILE A 91 14.56 5.39 3.00
CA ILE A 91 14.73 6.51 3.94
C ILE A 91 16.17 6.55 4.45
N HIS A 92 16.75 5.43 4.87
CA HIS A 92 18.14 5.36 5.31
C HIS A 92 19.09 5.89 4.23
N ARG A 93 18.91 5.48 2.97
CA ARG A 93 19.72 5.98 1.85
C ARG A 93 19.56 7.49 1.65
N VAL A 94 18.33 8.00 1.68
CA VAL A 94 18.08 9.43 1.52
C VAL A 94 18.75 10.24 2.63
N ILE A 95 18.67 9.79 3.88
CA ILE A 95 19.33 10.43 5.01
C ILE A 95 20.86 10.40 4.84
N SER A 96 21.43 9.25 4.45
CA SER A 96 22.89 9.13 4.27
C SER A 96 23.43 10.02 3.14
N GLU A 97 22.65 10.23 2.07
CA GLU A 97 23.03 11.11 0.95
C GLU A 97 22.89 12.61 1.31
N LEU A 98 22.02 12.97 2.26
CA LEU A 98 21.86 14.36 2.72
C LEU A 98 22.84 14.73 3.84
N ALA A 99 23.37 13.75 4.56
CA ALA A 99 24.29 13.93 5.67
C ALA A 99 25.79 13.87 5.27
N GLY A 100 26.08 13.42 4.05
CA GLY A 100 27.43 13.42 3.44
C GLY A 100 27.64 14.61 2.53
#